data_AF-A0A0M3IUU2-F1
#
_entry.id   AF-A0A0M3IUU2-F1
#
_cell.length_a   1.000
_cell.length_b   1.000
_cell.length_c   1.000
_cell.angle_alpha   90.00
_cell.angle_beta   90.00
_cell.angle_gamma   90.00
#
_symmetry.space_group_name_H-M   'P 1'
#
loop_
_entity.id
_entity.type
_entity.pdbx_description
1 polymer ?
#
loop_
_entity_poly.entity_id
_entity_poly.type
_entity_poly.pdbx_seq_one_letter_code
_entity_poly.pdbx_strand_id
1 'polypeptide(L)'
;MLWPNGLIAYELDTAFTADEVAVLNAAFAEYRRRTCVRFEKRRRQHDYLYITKGLGCYSQVGRTGGRQEVSLGRGCLFHEIVVHELMHAVGFWHEHSRAGHLFLLPSPW
;
A
#
# COMPACT_ATOMS: atom_id res chain seq x y z
N MET A 1 9.20 6.53 7.05
CA MET A 1 8.63 7.63 7.88
C MET A 1 7.11 7.54 7.84
N LEU A 2 6.38 8.20 8.74
CA LEU A 2 4.91 8.22 8.71
C LEU A 2 4.36 9.26 7.72
N TRP A 3 3.13 9.03 7.25
CA TRP A 3 2.37 9.98 6.44
C TRP A 3 1.79 11.09 7.31
N PRO A 4 2.02 12.38 6.99
CA PRO A 4 1.47 13.49 7.77
C PRO A 4 -0.06 13.41 7.88
N ASN A 5 -0.59 13.51 9.11
CA ASN A 5 -2.03 13.45 9.42
C ASN A 5 -2.74 12.17 8.93
N GLY A 6 -2.00 11.11 8.64
CA GLY A 6 -2.57 9.89 8.05
C GLY A 6 -3.14 10.08 6.65
N LEU A 7 -2.81 11.19 5.96
CA LEU A 7 -3.26 11.46 4.60
C LEU A 7 -2.23 10.95 3.60
N ILE A 8 -2.67 10.05 2.75
CA ILE A 8 -1.86 9.39 1.73
C ILE A 8 -2.40 9.80 0.37
N ALA A 9 -1.67 10.66 -0.32
CA ALA A 9 -2.01 11.03 -1.69
C ALA A 9 -1.71 9.83 -2.62
N TYR A 10 -2.60 9.55 -3.56
CA TYR A 10 -2.39 8.49 -4.55
C TYR A 10 -2.68 8.96 -5.98
N GLU A 11 -2.01 8.33 -6.92
CA GLU A 11 -2.30 8.40 -8.35
C GLU A 11 -2.44 6.96 -8.86
N LEU A 12 -3.40 6.73 -9.76
CA LEU A 12 -3.61 5.43 -10.38
C LEU A 12 -3.08 5.46 -11.80
N ASP A 13 -2.38 4.39 -12.17
CA ASP A 13 -2.03 4.13 -13.55
C ASP A 13 -3.30 4.04 -14.41
N THR A 14 -3.25 4.62 -15.61
CA THR A 14 -4.33 4.57 -16.59
C THR A 14 -4.64 3.15 -17.09
N ALA A 15 -3.76 2.17 -16.82
CA ALA A 15 -3.95 0.77 -17.20
C ALA A 15 -5.02 0.03 -16.38
N PHE A 16 -5.53 0.60 -15.29
CA PHE A 16 -6.62 -0.03 -14.51
C PHE A 16 -7.97 0.09 -15.21
N THR A 17 -8.72 -1.01 -15.26
CA THR A 17 -10.11 -1.03 -15.74
C THR A 17 -11.05 -0.44 -14.69
N ALA A 18 -12.29 -0.13 -15.08
CA ALA A 18 -13.30 0.38 -14.16
C ALA A 18 -13.56 -0.57 -12.98
N ASP A 19 -13.57 -1.89 -13.23
CA ASP A 19 -13.79 -2.91 -12.20
C ASP A 19 -12.61 -2.99 -11.21
N GLU A 20 -11.38 -2.92 -11.70
CA GLU A 20 -10.20 -2.89 -10.83
C GLU A 20 -10.14 -1.61 -10.00
N VAL A 21 -10.52 -0.46 -10.59
CA VAL A 21 -10.69 0.80 -9.85
C VAL A 21 -11.78 0.66 -8.78
N ALA A 22 -12.84 -0.11 -9.01
CA ALA A 22 -13.85 -0.39 -8.00
C ALA A 22 -13.27 -1.19 -6.81
N VAL A 23 -12.42 -2.19 -7.07
CA VAL A 23 -11.69 -2.94 -6.03
C VAL A 23 -10.76 -2.01 -5.22
N LEU A 24 -10.00 -1.15 -5.90
CA LEU A 24 -9.14 -0.16 -5.24
C LEU A 24 -9.95 0.80 -4.36
N ASN A 25 -11.08 1.30 -4.85
CA ASN A 25 -11.97 2.17 -4.09
C ASN A 25 -12.59 1.46 -2.88
N ALA A 26 -12.91 0.17 -2.99
CA ALA A 26 -13.39 -0.62 -1.86
C ALA A 26 -12.33 -0.75 -0.77
N ALA A 27 -11.06 -0.98 -1.13
CA ALA A 27 -9.94 -0.98 -0.19
C ALA A 27 -9.75 0.39 0.49
N PHE A 28 -9.79 1.50 -0.27
CA PHE A 28 -9.72 2.84 0.32
C PHE A 28 -10.88 3.13 1.27
N ALA A 29 -12.08 2.69 0.93
CA ALA A 29 -13.26 2.81 1.78
C ALA A 29 -13.13 2.00 3.08
N GLU A 30 -12.48 0.83 3.04
CA GLU A 30 -12.19 0.04 4.23
C GLU A 30 -11.26 0.78 5.20
N TYR A 31 -10.16 1.34 4.72
CA TYR A 31 -9.28 2.18 5.54
C TYR A 31 -10.03 3.37 6.14
N ARG A 32 -10.84 4.05 5.33
CA ARG A 32 -11.67 5.18 5.80
C ARG A 32 -12.65 4.77 6.90
N ARG A 33 -13.26 3.59 6.78
CA ARG A 33 -14.27 3.06 7.72
C ARG A 33 -13.67 2.60 9.04
N ARG A 34 -12.49 1.96 9.00
CA ARG A 34 -11.90 1.28 10.16
C ARG A 34 -10.78 2.05 10.85
N THR A 35 -10.21 3.06 10.19
CA THR A 35 -9.02 3.76 10.68
C THR A 35 -9.12 5.27 10.49
N CYS A 36 -8.12 6.02 10.96
CA CYS A 36 -7.94 7.43 10.65
C CYS A 36 -7.18 7.69 9.33
N VAL A 37 -6.65 6.65 8.66
CA VAL A 37 -5.92 6.80 7.39
C VAL A 37 -6.88 7.22 6.27
N ARG A 38 -6.45 8.16 5.44
CA ARG A 38 -7.22 8.69 4.31
C ARG A 38 -6.41 8.61 3.03
N PHE A 39 -6.90 7.85 2.06
CA PHE A 39 -6.38 7.83 0.70
C PHE A 39 -7.13 8.87 -0.14
N GLU A 40 -6.39 9.83 -0.71
CA GLU A 40 -6.96 10.89 -1.52
C GLU A 40 -6.25 11.02 -2.86
N LYS A 41 -7.00 11.31 -3.93
CA LYS A 41 -6.39 11.55 -5.25
C LYS A 41 -5.40 12.70 -5.16
N ARG A 42 -4.18 12.45 -5.63
CA ARG A 42 -3.11 13.43 -5.71
C ARG A 42 -3.55 14.62 -6.54
N ARG A 43 -3.16 15.81 -6.09
CA ARG A 43 -3.29 17.08 -6.82
C ARG A 43 -1.93 17.76 -6.99
N ARG A 44 -1.24 18.03 -5.87
CA ARG A 44 0.03 18.78 -5.83
C ARG A 44 1.00 18.29 -4.76
N GLN A 45 0.62 17.27 -3.98
CA GLN A 45 1.45 16.71 -2.92
C GLN A 45 2.78 16.25 -3.51
N HIS A 46 3.91 16.52 -2.85
CA HIS A 46 5.21 16.02 -3.33
C HIS A 46 5.29 14.49 -3.14
N ASP A 47 4.95 14.04 -1.93
CA ASP A 47 4.96 12.63 -1.55
C ASP A 47 3.60 11.97 -1.85
N TYR A 48 3.64 10.81 -2.50
CA TYR A 48 2.44 10.10 -2.94
C TYR A 48 2.74 8.67 -3.37
N LEU A 49 1.69 7.85 -3.37
CA LEU A 49 1.69 6.54 -3.99
C LEU A 49 1.36 6.66 -5.48
N TYR A 50 2.17 6.03 -6.33
CA TYR A 50 1.82 5.71 -7.70
C TYR A 50 1.44 4.22 -7.74
N ILE A 51 0.15 3.95 -7.85
CA ILE A 51 -0.38 2.59 -7.88
C ILE A 51 -0.42 2.15 -9.35
N THR A 52 0.24 1.04 -9.67
CA THR A 52 0.43 0.58 -11.06
C THR A 52 0.35 -0.94 -11.19
N LYS A 53 0.21 -1.41 -12.43
CA LYS A 53 0.24 -2.84 -12.78
C LYS A 53 1.68 -3.30 -13.06
N GLY A 54 2.52 -3.26 -12.03
CA GLY A 54 3.91 -3.72 -12.10
C GLY A 54 4.02 -5.26 -12.07
N LEU A 55 5.23 -5.74 -11.75
CA LEU A 55 5.52 -7.17 -11.65
C LEU A 55 5.29 -7.66 -10.21
N GLY A 56 4.23 -8.43 -10.00
CA GLY A 56 3.86 -8.96 -8.68
C GLY A 56 3.16 -7.93 -7.79
N CYS A 57 3.00 -8.27 -6.52
CA CYS A 57 2.34 -7.45 -5.50
C CYS A 57 3.41 -6.95 -4.52
N TYR A 58 3.63 -5.64 -4.44
CA TYR A 58 4.55 -5.07 -3.46
C TYR A 58 4.29 -3.58 -3.19
N SER A 59 4.76 -3.11 -2.03
CA SER A 59 4.89 -1.70 -1.69
C SER A 59 6.12 -1.47 -0.83
N GLN A 60 6.66 -0.24 -0.88
CA GLN A 60 7.58 0.23 0.15
C GLN A 60 6.86 0.39 1.50
N VAL A 61 7.60 0.23 2.61
CA VAL A 61 7.03 0.40 3.95
C VAL A 61 7.06 1.85 4.40
N GLY A 62 5.88 2.41 4.63
CA GLY A 62 5.69 3.79 5.05
C GLY A 62 5.97 4.81 3.95
N ARG A 63 6.05 6.08 4.35
CA ARG A 63 6.43 7.19 3.47
C ARG A 63 7.95 7.19 3.24
N THR A 64 8.37 7.07 1.98
CA THR A 64 9.79 7.11 1.56
C THR A 64 10.22 8.48 1.03
N GLY A 65 9.27 9.32 0.62
CA GLY A 65 9.51 10.63 0.02
C GLY A 65 9.44 10.59 -1.51
N GLY A 66 8.85 11.63 -2.11
CA GLY A 66 8.59 11.72 -3.55
C GLY A 66 7.55 10.72 -4.05
N ARG A 67 7.66 10.33 -5.32
CA ARG A 67 6.85 9.25 -5.90
C ARG A 67 7.34 7.91 -5.38
N GLN A 68 6.47 7.13 -4.75
CA GLN A 68 6.75 5.74 -4.41
C GLN A 68 5.71 4.82 -5.04
N GLU A 69 6.16 3.67 -5.52
CA GLU A 69 5.32 2.73 -6.25
C GLU A 69 4.60 1.74 -5.31
N VAL A 70 3.35 1.43 -5.67
CA VAL A 70 2.64 0.24 -5.20
C VAL A 70 2.30 -0.60 -6.42
N SER A 71 2.94 -1.75 -6.55
CA SER A 71 2.70 -2.67 -7.67
C SER A 71 1.56 -3.61 -7.33
N LEU A 72 0.55 -3.61 -8.19
CA LEU A 72 -0.58 -4.52 -8.19
C LEU A 72 -0.64 -5.19 -9.55
N GLY A 73 0.29 -6.12 -9.78
CA GLY A 73 0.38 -6.88 -11.02
C GLY A 73 -0.75 -7.89 -11.21
N ARG A 74 -0.57 -8.78 -12.20
CA ARG A 74 -1.55 -9.84 -12.49
C ARG A 74 -1.76 -10.74 -11.28
N GLY A 75 -3.01 -10.88 -10.84
CA GLY A 75 -3.38 -11.68 -9.68
C GLY A 75 -3.34 -10.93 -8.34
N CYS A 76 -3.01 -9.64 -8.33
CA CYS A 76 -2.97 -8.83 -7.09
C CYS A 76 -4.26 -8.04 -6.83
N LEU A 77 -5.19 -7.98 -7.80
CA LEU A 77 -6.41 -7.16 -7.73
C LEU A 77 -7.55 -7.86 -6.98
N PHE A 78 -7.19 -8.43 -5.83
CA PHE A 78 -8.15 -8.92 -4.85
C PHE A 78 -8.15 -7.97 -3.65
N HIS A 79 -9.31 -7.75 -3.05
CA HIS A 79 -9.50 -6.76 -2.00
C HIS A 79 -8.49 -6.93 -0.86
N GLU A 80 -8.30 -8.15 -0.37
CA GLU A 80 -7.36 -8.47 0.70
C GLU A 80 -5.90 -8.21 0.34
N ILE A 81 -5.49 -8.47 -0.90
CA ILE A 81 -4.11 -8.23 -1.36
C ILE A 81 -3.89 -6.73 -1.50
N VAL A 82 -4.84 -5.99 -2.08
CA VAL A 82 -4.76 -4.53 -2.17
C VAL A 82 -4.66 -3.91 -0.77
N VAL A 83 -5.48 -4.37 0.18
CA VAL A 83 -5.42 -3.90 1.57
C VAL A 83 -4.04 -4.19 2.19
N HIS A 84 -3.46 -5.37 1.95
CA HIS A 84 -2.14 -5.77 2.41
C HIS A 84 -1.03 -4.85 1.88
N GLU A 85 -0.98 -4.61 0.56
CA GLU A 85 0.04 -3.73 -0.03
C GLU A 85 -0.10 -2.27 0.42
N LEU A 86 -1.34 -1.79 0.57
CA LEU A 86 -1.60 -0.49 1.16
C LEU A 86 -1.18 -0.43 2.64
N MET A 87 -1.22 -1.55 3.37
CA MET A 87 -0.79 -1.63 4.77
C MET A 87 0.72 -1.44 4.89
N HIS A 88 1.48 -2.00 3.96
CA HIS A 88 2.90 -1.69 3.80
C HIS A 88 3.11 -0.20 3.56
N ALA A 89 2.43 0.38 2.57
CA ALA A 89 2.52 1.81 2.29
C ALA A 89 2.20 2.69 3.51
N VAL A 90 1.23 2.29 4.35
CA VAL A 90 0.90 2.99 5.60
C VAL A 90 2.06 2.97 6.61
N GLY A 91 2.83 1.88 6.66
CA GLY A 91 4.00 1.76 7.52
C GLY A 91 4.14 0.44 8.28
N PHE A 92 3.32 -0.56 7.97
CA PHE A 92 3.41 -1.86 8.64
C PHE A 92 4.31 -2.81 7.89
N TRP A 93 5.10 -3.58 8.63
CA TRP A 93 5.84 -4.71 8.10
C TRP A 93 4.96 -5.96 8.13
N HIS A 94 5.38 -7.01 7.43
CA HIS A 94 4.79 -8.33 7.64
C HIS A 94 4.86 -8.69 9.13
N GLU A 95 3.82 -9.31 9.68
CA GLU A 95 3.78 -9.68 11.10
C GLU A 95 5.00 -10.52 11.51
N HIS A 96 5.47 -11.41 10.61
CA HIS A 96 6.68 -12.22 10.83
C HIS A 96 7.97 -11.38 10.99
N SER A 97 7.98 -10.13 10.53
CA SER A 97 9.11 -9.20 10.66
C SER A 97 9.08 -8.37 11.95
N ARG A 98 8.08 -8.58 12.85
CA ARG A 98 8.01 -7.87 14.13
C ARG A 98 9.20 -8.26 15.01
N ALA A 99 10.10 -7.32 15.26
CA ALA A 99 11.24 -7.47 16.17
C ALA A 99 10.76 -7.59 17.63
N GLY A 100 10.22 -8.76 17.97
CA GLY A 100 9.78 -9.16 19.31
C GLY A 100 10.12 -10.62 19.63
N HIS A 101 10.93 -11.26 18.80
CA HIS A 101 11.55 -12.55 19.06
C HIS A 101 13.04 -12.41 18.77
N LEU A 102 13.80 -11.96 19.77
CA LEU A 102 15.25 -12.11 19.75
C LEU A 102 15.56 -13.62 19.79
N PHE A 103 16.09 -14.13 18.68
CA PHE A 103 16.90 -15.34 18.51
C PHE A 103 16.62 -16.53 19.42
N LEU A 104 16.02 -17.59 18.86
CA LEU A 104 16.64 -18.92 18.89
C LEU A 104 16.27 -19.69 17.61
N LEU A 105 17.26 -19.70 16.71
CA LEU A 105 17.73 -20.78 15.85
C LEU A 105 17.83 -20.41 14.36
N PRO A 106 18.98 -20.73 13.74
CA PRO A 106 19.26 -20.37 12.36
C PRO A 106 18.52 -21.35 11.46
N SER A 107 17.94 -20.87 10.36
CA SER A 107 17.64 -21.77 9.26
C SER A 107 17.78 -21.02 7.93
N PRO A 108 18.71 -21.47 7.07
CA PRO A 108 18.74 -21.11 5.66
C PRO A 108 17.67 -21.92 4.94
N TRP A 109 16.76 -21.23 4.26
CA TRP A 109 15.98 -21.75 3.15
C TRP A 109 15.78 -20.60 2.17
#